data_AF-A0A958MMG5-F1
#
_entry.id   AF-A0A958MMG5-F1
#
_cell.length_a   1.000
_cell.length_b   1.000
_cell.length_c   1.000
_cell.angle_alpha   90.00
_cell.angle_beta   90.00
_cell.angle_gamma   90.00
#
_symmetry.space_group_name_H-M   'P 1'
#
loop_
_entity.id
_entity.type
_entity.pdbx_description
1 polymer ?
#
loop_
_entity_poly.entity_id
_entity_poly.type
_entity_poly.pdbx_seq_one_letter_code
_entity_poly.pdbx_strand_id
1 'polypeptide(L)'
;MEYTLYIGKSTSKNYIRAIKIAKRISKEWVFDEDDQTYIFTMPQQYDLETKQLMGLISNWKGVRAKIKGTELSGRDLNLILANNVKHLLNYKWGWFRDQGMMDIERGDFVLDFKSICEEYENFLRLYELSNSYDQEYALFISKRLNDLPAIVNPIKDEEWGYITRSGVVWAYRDGKWISGSWGATNFDPYSIVGVCILSHTYDYNEEDTKEIGERSDNGSDIIEDKENRIIISPVMWVLILILFLPVCILVFSLFS
;
A
#
# COMPACT_ATOMS: atom_id res chain seq x y z
N MET A 1 -20.49 -11.92 -12.34
CA MET A 1 -20.70 -12.28 -10.92
C MET A 1 -21.45 -11.14 -10.23
N GLU A 2 -22.32 -11.46 -9.29
CA GLU A 2 -23.17 -10.50 -8.59
C GLU A 2 -22.96 -10.58 -7.09
N TYR A 3 -23.25 -9.48 -6.40
CA TYR A 3 -23.26 -9.42 -4.95
C TYR A 3 -24.58 -8.84 -4.44
N THR A 4 -24.97 -9.27 -3.25
CA THR A 4 -26.12 -8.71 -2.55
C THR A 4 -25.64 -7.78 -1.45
N LEU A 5 -26.09 -6.53 -1.46
CA LEU A 5 -25.74 -5.51 -0.47
C LEU A 5 -26.92 -5.23 0.44
N TYR A 6 -26.68 -5.28 1.75
CA TYR A 6 -27.66 -5.04 2.81
C TYR A 6 -27.27 -3.73 3.51
N ILE A 7 -28.17 -2.75 3.50
CA ILE A 7 -27.96 -1.45 4.16
C ILE A 7 -29.10 -1.23 5.16
N GLY A 8 -28.78 -1.34 6.44
CA GLY A 8 -29.72 -1.03 7.52
C GLY A 8 -30.16 0.44 7.52
N LYS A 9 -31.41 0.68 7.91
CA LYS A 9 -32.01 2.03 7.90
C LYS A 9 -31.24 3.02 8.76
N SER A 10 -31.08 4.22 8.21
CA SER A 10 -30.53 5.38 8.91
C SER A 10 -31.25 6.65 8.44
N THR A 11 -31.08 7.74 9.17
CA THR A 11 -31.63 9.06 8.82
C THR A 11 -30.56 10.03 8.33
N SER A 12 -29.29 9.59 8.24
CA SER A 12 -28.18 10.46 7.83
C SER A 12 -28.30 10.90 6.37
N LYS A 13 -27.79 12.10 6.05
CA LYS A 13 -27.73 12.58 4.65
C LYS A 13 -26.91 11.65 3.76
N ASN A 14 -25.82 11.10 4.30
CA ASN A 14 -24.98 10.13 3.59
C ASN A 14 -25.73 8.83 3.30
N TYR A 15 -26.57 8.37 4.23
CA TYR A 15 -27.46 7.24 3.99
C TYR A 15 -28.42 7.49 2.83
N ILE A 16 -29.14 8.62 2.85
CA ILE A 16 -30.08 8.95 1.76
C ILE A 16 -29.35 9.00 0.41
N ARG A 17 -28.14 9.57 0.38
CA ARG A 17 -27.28 9.59 -0.81
C ARG A 17 -26.86 8.19 -1.25
N ALA A 18 -26.43 7.35 -0.31
CA ALA A 18 -26.02 5.97 -0.60
C ALA A 18 -27.18 5.15 -1.18
N ILE A 19 -28.37 5.22 -0.59
CA ILE A 19 -29.56 4.53 -1.11
C ILE A 19 -29.90 5.00 -2.52
N LYS A 20 -29.80 6.31 -2.80
CA LYS A 20 -30.03 6.85 -4.17
C LYS A 20 -29.03 6.29 -5.18
N ILE A 21 -27.74 6.24 -4.82
CA ILE A 21 -26.71 5.67 -5.70
C ILE A 21 -26.97 4.17 -5.90
N ALA A 22 -27.17 3.42 -4.81
CA ALA A 22 -27.42 1.98 -4.85
C ALA A 22 -28.60 1.62 -5.75
N LYS A 23 -29.72 2.34 -5.66
CA LYS A 23 -30.89 2.13 -6.54
C LYS A 23 -30.60 2.37 -8.03
N ARG A 24 -29.66 3.24 -8.39
CA ARG A 24 -29.32 3.50 -9.80
C ARG A 24 -28.48 2.39 -10.41
N ILE A 25 -27.58 1.81 -9.63
CA ILE A 25 -26.64 0.78 -10.11
C ILE A 25 -27.09 -0.66 -9.80
N SER A 26 -28.09 -0.84 -8.94
CA SER A 26 -28.69 -2.14 -8.66
C SER A 26 -29.54 -2.62 -9.84
N LYS A 27 -29.47 -3.92 -10.14
CA LYS A 27 -30.41 -4.56 -11.06
C LYS A 27 -31.79 -4.70 -10.43
N GLU A 28 -31.80 -5.07 -9.16
CA GLU A 28 -32.99 -5.31 -8.36
C GLU A 28 -32.75 -4.80 -6.96
N TRP A 29 -33.82 -4.36 -6.30
CA TRP A 29 -33.77 -4.00 -4.90
C TRP A 29 -35.12 -4.22 -4.22
N VAL A 30 -35.07 -4.50 -2.93
CA VAL A 30 -36.24 -4.63 -2.06
C VAL A 30 -35.95 -3.94 -0.73
N PHE A 31 -37.02 -3.49 -0.06
CA PHE A 31 -36.96 -3.03 1.32
C PHE A 31 -37.63 -4.08 2.20
N ASP A 32 -36.87 -4.64 3.13
CA ASP A 32 -37.37 -5.55 4.15
C ASP A 32 -37.92 -4.70 5.31
N GLU A 33 -39.23 -4.76 5.52
CA GLU A 33 -39.90 -4.00 6.59
C GLU A 33 -39.63 -4.58 7.98
N ASP A 34 -39.40 -5.89 8.09
CA ASP A 34 -39.18 -6.56 9.38
C ASP A 34 -37.77 -6.24 9.91
N ASP A 35 -36.76 -6.31 9.04
CA ASP A 35 -35.35 -6.02 9.39
C ASP A 35 -34.96 -4.55 9.12
N GLN A 36 -35.92 -3.71 8.67
CA GLN A 36 -35.70 -2.30 8.29
C GLN A 36 -34.43 -2.12 7.42
N THR A 37 -34.27 -2.97 6.42
CA THR A 37 -33.03 -3.08 5.63
C THR A 37 -33.31 -3.00 4.15
N TYR A 38 -32.52 -2.20 3.43
CA TYR A 38 -32.51 -2.25 1.97
C TYR A 38 -31.59 -3.35 1.48
N ILE A 39 -32.09 -4.15 0.54
CA ILE A 39 -31.36 -5.24 -0.09
C ILE A 39 -31.21 -4.90 -1.58
N PHE A 40 -29.98 -4.89 -2.08
CA PHE A 40 -29.65 -4.56 -3.47
C PHE A 40 -28.90 -5.70 -4.13
N THR A 41 -29.29 -6.10 -5.33
CA THR A 41 -28.52 -7.00 -6.20
C THR A 41 -27.69 -6.17 -7.17
N MET A 42 -26.37 -6.31 -7.11
CA MET A 42 -25.44 -5.42 -7.80
C MET A 42 -24.42 -6.21 -8.64
N PRO A 43 -24.05 -5.72 -9.83
CA PRO A 43 -22.96 -6.33 -10.59
C PRO A 43 -21.62 -6.10 -9.89
N GLN A 44 -20.71 -7.06 -9.94
CA GLN A 44 -19.35 -6.92 -9.43
C GLN A 44 -18.48 -6.06 -10.38
N GLN A 45 -18.87 -4.81 -10.61
CA GLN A 45 -18.11 -3.81 -11.37
C GLN A 45 -17.70 -2.69 -10.42
N TYR A 46 -16.47 -2.18 -10.55
CA TYR A 46 -15.96 -1.10 -9.71
C TYR A 46 -15.83 0.20 -10.50
N ASP A 47 -16.96 0.62 -11.05
CA ASP A 47 -17.11 1.88 -11.76
C ASP A 47 -17.14 3.09 -10.80
N LEU A 48 -17.27 4.30 -11.35
CA LEU A 48 -17.26 5.53 -10.57
C LEU A 48 -18.40 5.58 -9.53
N GLU A 49 -19.59 5.08 -9.87
CA GLU A 49 -20.73 5.11 -8.96
C GLU A 49 -20.58 4.08 -7.83
N THR A 50 -20.07 2.90 -8.13
CA THR A 50 -19.76 1.88 -7.13
C THR A 50 -18.66 2.35 -6.19
N LYS A 51 -17.60 2.98 -6.72
CA LYS A 51 -16.55 3.65 -5.92
C LYS A 51 -17.14 4.69 -4.97
N GLN A 52 -18.04 5.54 -5.47
CA GLN A 52 -18.70 6.55 -4.64
C GLN A 52 -19.58 5.91 -3.56
N LEU A 53 -20.33 4.86 -3.89
CA LEU A 53 -21.14 4.14 -2.92
C LEU A 53 -20.27 3.52 -1.82
N MET A 54 -19.23 2.77 -2.20
CA MET A 54 -18.32 2.13 -1.24
C MET A 54 -17.58 3.14 -0.37
N GLY A 55 -17.18 4.29 -0.93
CA GLY A 55 -16.59 5.39 -0.15
C GLY A 55 -17.53 5.96 0.91
N LEU A 56 -18.86 5.90 0.69
CA LEU A 56 -19.84 6.33 1.69
C LEU A 56 -20.06 5.27 2.77
N ILE A 57 -20.16 3.99 2.39
CA ILE A 57 -20.79 2.97 3.23
C ILE A 57 -19.84 1.92 3.83
N SER A 58 -18.60 1.82 3.32
CA SER A 58 -17.68 0.72 3.67
C SER A 58 -17.40 0.57 5.18
N ASN A 59 -17.43 1.67 5.92
CA ASN A 59 -17.17 1.69 7.37
C ASN A 59 -18.44 1.68 8.24
N TRP A 60 -19.63 1.50 7.65
CA TRP A 60 -20.86 1.49 8.42
C TRP A 60 -21.12 0.13 9.04
N LYS A 61 -21.36 0.10 10.36
CA LYS A 61 -21.65 -1.14 11.10
C LYS A 61 -22.91 -1.88 10.60
N GLY A 62 -23.89 -1.14 10.06
CA GLY A 62 -25.14 -1.69 9.54
C GLY A 62 -25.08 -2.14 8.07
N VAL A 63 -23.89 -2.22 7.49
CA VAL A 63 -23.69 -2.61 6.09
C VAL A 63 -23.07 -4.00 6.03
N ARG A 64 -23.76 -4.90 5.33
CA ARG A 64 -23.36 -6.29 5.11
C ARG A 64 -23.45 -6.59 3.63
N ALA A 65 -22.65 -7.51 3.15
CA ALA A 65 -22.66 -7.94 1.77
C ALA A 65 -22.61 -9.47 1.68
N LYS A 66 -23.13 -10.03 0.60
CA LYS A 66 -23.06 -11.46 0.31
C LYS A 66 -22.52 -11.69 -1.10
N ILE A 67 -21.46 -12.48 -1.21
CA ILE A 67 -20.83 -12.89 -2.47
C ILE A 67 -20.62 -14.41 -2.42
N LYS A 68 -21.09 -15.14 -3.44
CA LYS A 68 -20.97 -16.62 -3.53
C LYS A 68 -21.37 -17.34 -2.22
N GLY A 69 -22.40 -16.87 -1.54
CA GLY A 69 -22.84 -17.46 -0.26
C GLY A 69 -22.11 -16.96 0.99
N THR A 70 -20.97 -16.27 0.84
CA THR A 70 -20.16 -15.75 1.95
C THR A 70 -20.66 -14.36 2.37
N GLU A 71 -20.89 -14.18 3.67
CA GLU A 71 -21.23 -12.87 4.26
C GLU A 71 -19.96 -12.07 4.59
N LEU A 72 -20.00 -10.78 4.28
CA LEU A 72 -18.86 -9.87 4.29
C LEU A 72 -19.26 -8.53 4.91
N SER A 73 -18.29 -7.84 5.51
CA SER A 73 -18.47 -6.44 5.90
C SER A 73 -18.47 -5.52 4.67
N GLY A 74 -18.99 -4.30 4.82
CA GLY A 74 -18.84 -3.27 3.79
C GLY A 74 -17.38 -2.94 3.45
N ARG A 75 -16.46 -3.11 4.40
CA ARG A 75 -15.03 -2.89 4.21
C ARG A 75 -14.42 -3.99 3.35
N ASP A 76 -14.74 -5.24 3.63
CA ASP A 76 -14.25 -6.39 2.85
C ASP A 76 -14.78 -6.35 1.43
N LEU A 77 -16.07 -6.02 1.25
CA LEU A 77 -16.65 -5.80 -0.07
C LEU A 77 -15.87 -4.72 -0.84
N ASN A 78 -15.56 -3.59 -0.21
CA ASN A 78 -14.79 -2.52 -0.85
C ASN A 78 -13.38 -2.99 -1.25
N LEU A 79 -12.70 -3.77 -0.41
CA LEU A 79 -11.40 -4.34 -0.73
C LEU A 79 -11.45 -5.25 -1.96
N ILE A 80 -12.46 -6.12 -2.02
CA ILE A 80 -12.70 -7.05 -3.14
C ILE A 80 -12.95 -6.26 -4.43
N LEU A 81 -13.87 -5.30 -4.39
CA LEU A 81 -14.28 -4.55 -5.59
C LEU A 81 -13.15 -3.64 -6.10
N ALA A 82 -12.37 -3.04 -5.20
CA ALA A 82 -11.24 -2.21 -5.58
C ALA A 82 -10.08 -2.98 -6.24
N ASN A 83 -10.16 -4.30 -6.36
CA ASN A 83 -9.03 -5.18 -6.70
C ASN A 83 -7.82 -4.98 -5.77
N ASN A 84 -8.03 -4.36 -4.61
CA ASN A 84 -6.97 -4.06 -3.68
C ASN A 84 -6.47 -5.32 -2.98
N VAL A 85 -7.19 -6.45 -3.02
CA VAL A 85 -6.76 -7.65 -2.29
C VAL A 85 -5.44 -8.20 -2.84
N LYS A 86 -5.26 -8.29 -4.16
CA LYS A 86 -3.99 -8.71 -4.78
C LYS A 86 -2.87 -7.72 -4.47
N HIS A 87 -3.15 -6.42 -4.61
CA HIS A 87 -2.19 -5.37 -4.29
C HIS A 87 -1.80 -5.38 -2.81
N LEU A 88 -2.73 -5.63 -1.89
CA LEU A 88 -2.46 -5.73 -0.45
C LEU A 88 -1.68 -6.98 -0.11
N LEU A 89 -2.01 -8.13 -0.73
CA LEU A 89 -1.22 -9.35 -0.61
C LEU A 89 0.22 -9.09 -1.04
N ASN A 90 0.42 -8.42 -2.17
CA ASN A 90 1.76 -8.10 -2.68
C ASN A 90 2.49 -7.06 -1.81
N TYR A 91 1.83 -5.95 -1.47
CA TYR A 91 2.40 -4.85 -0.69
C TYR A 91 2.78 -5.27 0.73
N LYS A 92 1.95 -6.11 1.37
CA LYS A 92 2.24 -6.61 2.71
C LYS A 92 3.25 -7.76 2.69
N TRP A 93 3.37 -8.48 1.58
CA TRP A 93 4.27 -9.62 1.50
C TRP A 93 5.71 -9.21 1.78
N GLY A 94 6.33 -9.91 2.73
CA GLY A 94 7.69 -9.63 3.14
C GLY A 94 7.82 -8.36 3.98
N TRP A 95 6.74 -7.80 4.53
CA TRP A 95 6.77 -6.68 5.49
C TRP A 95 6.03 -7.06 6.76
N PHE A 96 6.75 -7.66 7.72
CA PHE A 96 6.18 -8.20 8.95
C PHE A 96 6.32 -7.21 10.11
N ARG A 97 5.47 -6.18 10.09
CA ARG A 97 5.43 -5.12 11.10
C ARG A 97 4.45 -5.49 12.22
N ASP A 98 4.90 -5.38 13.47
CA ASP A 98 4.11 -5.67 14.67
C ASP A 98 3.65 -7.15 14.75
N GLN A 99 4.27 -8.05 13.98
CA GLN A 99 3.95 -9.48 13.87
C GLN A 99 5.08 -10.36 14.45
N GLY A 100 5.61 -9.96 15.59
CA GLY A 100 6.69 -10.67 16.25
C GLY A 100 7.39 -9.82 17.31
N MET A 101 8.52 -10.32 17.81
CA MET A 101 9.29 -9.65 18.86
C MET A 101 10.80 -9.78 18.59
N MET A 102 11.55 -8.71 18.87
CA MET A 102 13.00 -8.70 18.81
C MET A 102 13.61 -9.19 20.13
N ASP A 103 14.48 -10.19 20.06
CA ASP A 103 15.47 -10.49 21.08
C ASP A 103 16.68 -9.57 20.84
N ILE A 104 16.81 -8.54 21.68
CA ILE A 104 17.84 -7.51 21.56
C ILE A 104 19.25 -8.08 21.81
N GLU A 105 19.38 -9.07 22.69
CA GLU A 105 20.67 -9.64 23.04
C GLU A 105 21.25 -10.46 21.89
N ARG A 106 20.39 -11.20 21.18
CA ARG A 106 20.78 -12.05 20.05
C ARG A 106 20.69 -11.36 18.69
N GLY A 107 19.94 -10.26 18.63
CA GLY A 107 19.56 -9.64 17.36
C GLY A 107 18.70 -10.59 16.53
N ASP A 108 17.87 -11.42 17.18
CA ASP A 108 16.91 -12.31 16.52
C ASP A 108 15.54 -11.64 16.53
N PHE A 109 14.76 -11.77 15.47
CA PHE A 109 13.35 -11.42 15.42
C PHE A 109 12.52 -12.69 15.33
N VAL A 110 11.72 -12.95 16.36
CA VAL A 110 10.84 -14.13 16.42
C VAL A 110 9.50 -13.74 15.81
N LEU A 111 9.14 -14.36 14.68
CA LEU A 111 7.87 -14.11 14.01
C LEU A 111 6.71 -14.76 14.76
N ASP A 112 5.60 -14.02 14.90
CA ASP A 112 4.32 -14.59 15.32
C ASP A 112 3.64 -15.24 14.12
N PHE A 113 4.07 -16.47 13.83
CA PHE A 113 3.57 -17.24 12.69
C PHE A 113 2.04 -17.39 12.69
N LYS A 114 1.44 -17.51 13.88
CA LYS A 114 -0.02 -17.64 14.00
C LYS A 114 -0.72 -16.38 13.51
N SER A 115 -0.30 -15.21 14.00
CA SER A 115 -0.85 -13.92 13.59
C SER A 115 -0.69 -13.67 12.09
N ILE A 116 0.49 -14.01 11.54
CA ILE A 116 0.76 -13.89 10.10
C ILE A 116 -0.18 -14.80 9.30
N CYS A 117 -0.29 -16.08 9.65
CA CYS A 117 -1.17 -17.01 8.96
C CYS A 117 -2.64 -16.55 9.00
N GLU A 118 -3.15 -16.15 10.16
CA GLU A 118 -4.54 -15.68 10.29
C GLU A 118 -4.82 -14.47 9.37
N GLU A 119 -3.89 -13.52 9.28
CA GLU A 119 -4.03 -12.35 8.41
C GLU A 119 -4.02 -12.72 6.92
N TYR A 120 -3.06 -13.54 6.50
CA TYR A 120 -2.93 -13.93 5.10
C TYR A 120 -4.03 -14.88 4.63
N GLU A 121 -4.45 -15.82 5.46
CA GLU A 121 -5.59 -16.69 5.16
C GLU A 121 -6.87 -15.87 4.97
N ASN A 122 -7.08 -14.82 5.78
CA ASN A 122 -8.21 -13.92 5.57
C ASN A 122 -8.08 -13.16 4.24
N PHE A 123 -6.89 -12.67 3.87
CA PHE A 123 -6.70 -12.04 2.56
C PHE A 123 -6.88 -13.02 1.38
N LEU A 124 -6.39 -14.25 1.48
CA LEU A 124 -6.57 -15.28 0.45
C LEU A 124 -8.06 -15.62 0.27
N ARG A 125 -8.81 -15.74 1.37
CA ARG A 125 -10.27 -15.92 1.33
C ARG A 125 -10.97 -14.77 0.62
N LEU A 126 -10.58 -13.52 0.89
CA LEU A 126 -11.14 -12.36 0.20
C LEU A 126 -10.70 -12.32 -1.28
N TYR A 127 -9.49 -12.78 -1.59
CA TYR A 127 -8.96 -12.80 -2.95
C TYR A 127 -9.73 -13.79 -3.82
N GLU A 128 -10.13 -14.95 -3.30
CA GLU A 128 -10.97 -15.94 -3.99
C GLU A 128 -12.36 -15.40 -4.41
N LEU A 129 -12.82 -14.37 -3.70
CA LEU A 129 -14.09 -13.70 -3.99
C LEU A 129 -13.93 -12.55 -5.00
N SER A 130 -12.70 -12.19 -5.38
CA SER A 130 -12.45 -11.12 -6.35
C SER A 130 -12.59 -11.60 -7.80
N ASN A 131 -12.87 -10.66 -8.71
CA ASN A 131 -12.83 -10.94 -10.15
C ASN A 131 -11.41 -11.15 -10.69
N SER A 132 -10.40 -10.76 -9.91
CA SER A 132 -8.98 -10.87 -10.24
C SER A 132 -8.32 -12.10 -9.63
N TYR A 133 -9.12 -13.04 -9.09
CA TYR A 133 -8.62 -14.26 -8.48
C TYR A 133 -7.80 -15.07 -9.48
N ASP A 134 -6.61 -15.43 -9.04
CA ASP A 134 -5.67 -16.30 -9.75
C ASP A 134 -5.24 -17.40 -8.78
N GLN A 135 -5.59 -18.63 -9.13
CA GLN A 135 -5.30 -19.81 -8.31
C GLN A 135 -3.79 -20.07 -8.20
N GLU A 136 -3.01 -19.83 -9.26
CA GLU A 136 -1.57 -20.05 -9.23
C GLU A 136 -0.89 -19.05 -8.28
N TYR A 137 -1.32 -17.79 -8.33
CA TYR A 137 -0.83 -16.77 -7.41
C TYR A 137 -1.21 -17.08 -5.94
N ALA A 138 -2.44 -17.53 -5.69
CA ALA A 138 -2.88 -17.92 -4.35
C ALA A 138 -2.05 -19.10 -3.79
N LEU A 139 -1.75 -20.10 -4.64
CA LEU A 139 -0.87 -21.22 -4.27
C LEU A 139 0.57 -20.75 -4.02
N PHE A 140 1.08 -19.81 -4.82
CA PHE A 140 2.39 -19.21 -4.62
C PHE A 140 2.52 -18.53 -3.25
N ILE A 141 1.55 -17.68 -2.88
CA ILE A 141 1.53 -17.03 -1.56
C ILE A 141 1.44 -18.06 -0.42
N SER A 142 0.57 -19.06 -0.57
CA SER A 142 0.41 -20.13 0.43
C SER A 142 1.70 -20.92 0.63
N LYS A 143 2.44 -21.21 -0.45
CA LYS A 143 3.74 -21.87 -0.37
C LYS A 143 4.75 -20.98 0.36
N ARG A 144 4.83 -19.69 0.01
CA ARG A 144 5.76 -18.77 0.67
C ARG A 144 5.47 -18.62 2.17
N LEU A 145 4.21 -18.66 2.60
CA LEU A 145 3.86 -18.67 4.03
C LEU A 145 4.44 -19.87 4.75
N ASN A 146 4.36 -21.07 4.15
CA ASN A 146 4.94 -22.28 4.73
C ASN A 146 6.47 -22.26 4.78
N ASP A 147 7.10 -21.52 3.86
CA ASP A 147 8.56 -21.38 3.78
C ASP A 147 9.11 -20.24 4.67
N LEU A 148 8.25 -19.51 5.41
CA LEU A 148 8.70 -18.43 6.29
C LEU A 148 9.52 -18.97 7.47
N PRO A 149 10.70 -18.39 7.76
CA PRO A 149 11.48 -18.78 8.92
C PRO A 149 10.81 -18.32 10.21
N ALA A 150 10.81 -19.14 11.26
CA ALA A 150 10.25 -18.75 12.56
C ALA A 150 11.07 -17.64 13.25
N ILE A 151 12.37 -17.57 12.94
CA ILE A 151 13.32 -16.62 13.50
C ILE A 151 14.12 -16.03 12.34
N VAL A 152 14.23 -14.71 12.31
CA VAL A 152 15.04 -13.96 11.34
C VAL A 152 16.10 -13.19 12.08
N ASN A 153 17.34 -13.20 11.60
CA ASN A 153 18.40 -12.37 12.13
C ASN A 153 19.05 -11.59 10.98
N PRO A 154 18.68 -10.33 10.73
CA PRO A 154 19.23 -9.52 9.63
C PRO A 154 20.76 -9.31 9.65
N ILE A 155 21.46 -9.66 10.73
CA ILE A 155 22.93 -9.67 10.78
C ILE A 155 23.48 -10.92 10.06
N LYS A 156 22.76 -12.05 10.12
CA LYS A 156 23.12 -13.35 9.53
C LYS A 156 22.41 -13.60 8.19
N ASP A 157 21.16 -13.16 8.10
CA ASP A 157 20.22 -13.37 7.01
C ASP A 157 20.15 -12.08 6.21
N GLU A 158 21.15 -11.91 5.36
CA GLU A 158 21.45 -10.70 4.63
C GLU A 158 20.32 -10.25 3.70
N GLU A 159 19.40 -11.12 3.30
CA GLU A 159 18.21 -10.78 2.53
C GLU A 159 17.11 -10.08 3.35
N TRP A 160 17.27 -9.99 4.68
CA TRP A 160 16.31 -9.36 5.58
C TRP A 160 16.79 -8.01 6.12
N GLY A 161 15.83 -7.19 6.53
CA GLY A 161 16.06 -5.92 7.19
C GLY A 161 15.14 -5.74 8.39
N TYR A 162 15.58 -4.93 9.35
CA TYR A 162 14.74 -4.51 10.46
C TYR A 162 13.88 -3.31 10.09
N ILE A 163 12.64 -3.27 10.60
CA ILE A 163 11.70 -2.16 10.44
C ILE A 163 11.58 -1.44 11.78
N THR A 164 11.81 -0.13 11.80
CA THR A 164 11.57 0.71 12.98
C THR A 164 10.12 1.19 13.06
N ARG A 165 9.71 1.68 14.24
CA ARG A 165 8.39 2.30 14.42
C ARG A 165 8.11 3.47 13.46
N SER A 166 9.15 4.20 13.04
CA SER A 166 9.07 5.30 12.07
C SER A 166 9.02 4.82 10.61
N GLY A 167 9.06 3.50 10.36
CA GLY A 167 9.05 2.92 9.02
C GLY A 167 10.42 2.91 8.33
N VAL A 168 11.50 3.20 9.07
CA VAL A 168 12.86 3.12 8.53
C VAL A 168 13.25 1.65 8.44
N VAL A 169 13.82 1.26 7.30
CA VAL A 169 14.38 -0.07 7.08
C VAL A 169 15.89 -0.03 7.31
N TRP A 170 16.39 -0.97 8.11
CA TRP A 170 17.81 -1.16 8.41
C TRP A 170 18.30 -2.49 7.88
N ALA A 171 19.32 -2.46 7.02
CA ALA A 171 20.02 -3.63 6.52
C ALA A 171 21.41 -3.71 7.15
N TYR A 172 21.91 -4.92 7.41
CA TYR A 172 23.29 -5.13 7.82
C TYR A 172 24.12 -5.58 6.62
N ARG A 173 25.19 -4.85 6.30
CA ARG A 173 26.07 -5.11 5.15
C ARG A 173 27.50 -4.76 5.53
N ASP A 174 28.45 -5.63 5.18
CA ASP A 174 29.89 -5.40 5.38
C ASP A 174 30.26 -4.96 6.80
N GLY A 175 29.61 -5.56 7.80
CA GLY A 175 29.84 -5.25 9.21
C GLY A 175 29.16 -3.97 9.72
N LYS A 176 28.30 -3.33 8.92
CA LYS A 176 27.69 -2.04 9.22
C LYS A 176 26.18 -2.04 8.99
N TRP A 177 25.49 -1.22 9.77
CA TRP A 177 24.08 -0.92 9.57
C TRP A 177 23.90 0.19 8.53
N ILE A 178 23.02 -0.04 7.56
CA ILE A 178 22.67 0.89 6.48
C ILE A 178 21.16 1.15 6.56
N SER A 179 20.76 2.42 6.51
CA SER A 179 19.35 2.81 6.36
C SER A 179 19.15 3.72 5.16
N GLY A 180 17.98 3.61 4.52
CA GLY A 180 17.60 4.44 3.37
C GLY A 180 17.19 5.89 3.71
N SER A 181 17.20 6.26 4.99
CA SER A 181 16.83 7.59 5.46
C SER A 181 17.99 8.60 5.33
N TRP A 182 17.66 9.82 4.88
CA TRP A 182 18.59 10.94 4.75
C TRP A 182 19.19 11.34 6.10
N GLY A 183 20.41 10.90 6.38
CA GLY A 183 21.21 11.33 7.54
C GLY A 183 21.86 10.17 8.30
N ALA A 184 23.10 10.39 8.74
CA ALA A 184 23.83 9.44 9.58
C ALA A 184 23.10 9.28 10.92
N THR A 185 22.31 8.21 11.04
CA THR A 185 21.71 7.79 12.30
C THR A 185 22.43 6.53 12.78
N ASN A 186 22.61 6.39 14.09
CA ASN A 186 23.10 5.14 14.67
C ASN A 186 21.93 4.14 14.71
N PHE A 187 22.20 2.87 14.45
CA PHE A 187 21.21 1.81 14.60
C PHE A 187 20.72 1.74 16.05
N ASP A 188 19.40 1.76 16.24
CA ASP A 188 18.75 1.65 17.55
C ASP A 188 17.88 0.38 17.60
N PRO A 189 18.33 -0.70 18.27
CA PRO A 189 17.56 -1.93 18.37
C PRO A 189 16.26 -1.77 19.17
N TYR A 190 16.14 -0.77 20.03
CA TYR A 190 14.91 -0.54 20.82
C TYR A 190 13.78 0.08 19.99
N SER A 191 14.10 0.56 18.79
CA SER A 191 13.12 1.15 17.86
C SER A 191 12.47 0.12 16.94
N ILE A 192 12.95 -1.13 16.95
CA ILE A 192 12.52 -2.20 16.05
C ILE A 192 11.14 -2.71 16.41
N VAL A 193 10.29 -2.82 15.40
CA VAL A 193 8.91 -3.32 15.50
C VAL A 193 8.61 -4.40 14.48
N GLY A 194 9.55 -4.76 13.61
CA GLY A 194 9.30 -5.71 12.53
C GLY A 194 10.54 -6.08 11.75
N VAL A 195 10.34 -6.94 10.75
CA VAL A 195 11.33 -7.31 9.74
C VAL A 195 10.73 -7.28 8.35
N CYS A 196 11.55 -7.01 7.33
CA CYS A 196 11.16 -7.14 5.94
C CYS A 196 12.18 -7.89 5.10
N ILE A 197 11.73 -8.42 3.96
CA ILE A 197 12.59 -8.96 2.91
C ILE A 197 13.05 -7.80 2.04
N LEU A 198 14.36 -7.59 1.93
CA LEU A 198 14.94 -6.41 1.28
C LEU A 198 14.69 -6.38 -0.23
N SER A 199 14.54 -7.52 -0.93
CA SER A 199 14.18 -7.52 -2.35
C SER A 199 12.85 -6.78 -2.61
N HIS A 200 11.91 -6.84 -1.66
CA HIS A 200 10.62 -6.14 -1.74
C HIS A 200 10.69 -4.66 -1.37
N THR A 201 11.85 -4.15 -0.95
CA THR A 201 12.07 -2.70 -0.79
C THR A 201 12.55 -2.04 -2.09
N TYR A 202 13.02 -2.81 -3.08
CA TYR A 202 13.56 -2.30 -4.35
C TYR A 202 12.61 -2.46 -5.55
N ASP A 203 11.62 -3.37 -5.49
CA ASP A 203 10.61 -3.55 -6.56
C ASP A 203 9.66 -2.33 -6.74
N TYR A 204 9.65 -1.37 -5.82
CA TYR A 204 8.78 -0.19 -5.90
C TYR A 204 9.21 0.83 -6.99
N ASN A 205 10.30 0.60 -7.72
CA ASN A 205 10.81 1.53 -8.73
C ASN A 205 10.88 1.00 -10.18
N GLU A 206 10.79 -0.32 -10.43
CA GLU A 206 11.04 -0.87 -11.79
C GLU A 206 9.80 -1.20 -12.62
N GLU A 207 8.64 -1.54 -12.03
CA GLU A 207 7.45 -1.90 -12.82
C GLU A 207 6.62 -0.68 -13.23
N ASP A 208 6.48 0.34 -12.36
CA ASP A 208 5.78 1.60 -12.70
C ASP A 208 6.55 2.47 -13.71
N THR A 209 7.85 2.22 -13.93
CA THR A 209 8.64 2.90 -14.95
C THR A 209 8.59 2.21 -16.33
N LYS A 210 8.19 0.93 -16.40
CA LYS A 210 8.08 0.20 -17.67
C LYS A 210 6.73 0.42 -18.36
N GLU A 211 5.63 0.58 -17.62
CA GLU A 211 4.31 0.87 -18.24
C GLU A 211 4.17 2.27 -18.86
N ILE A 212 5.09 3.19 -18.57
CA ILE A 212 5.16 4.51 -19.23
C ILE A 212 6.07 4.45 -20.49
N GLY A 213 6.91 3.43 -20.63
CA GLY A 213 7.93 3.32 -21.69
C GLY A 213 7.49 2.62 -22.98
N GLU A 214 6.40 1.86 -22.98
CA GLU A 214 6.03 1.02 -24.15
C GLU A 214 4.83 1.56 -24.97
N ARG A 215 4.53 2.86 -24.84
CA ARG A 215 3.47 3.51 -25.64
C ARG A 215 3.99 4.68 -26.47
N SER A 216 5.11 4.52 -27.17
CA SER A 216 5.40 5.37 -28.34
C SER A 216 6.34 4.69 -29.36
N ASP A 217 5.91 3.58 -29.93
CA ASP A 217 6.41 3.18 -31.26
C ASP A 217 5.37 3.58 -32.31
N ASN A 218 5.56 4.78 -32.85
CA ASN A 218 5.21 5.13 -34.22
C ASN A 218 6.12 6.28 -34.62
N GLY A 219 7.07 5.94 -35.49
CA GLY A 219 8.19 6.79 -35.86
C GLY A 219 7.80 8.11 -36.50
N SER A 220 8.64 9.11 -36.22
CA SER A 220 9.06 10.10 -37.21
C SER A 220 10.39 10.67 -36.77
N ASP A 221 11.26 10.87 -37.74
CA ASP A 221 12.64 11.30 -37.63
C ASP A 221 12.86 12.58 -36.80
N ILE A 222 13.99 12.53 -36.10
CA ILE A 222 14.84 13.60 -35.54
C ILE A 222 14.40 15.04 -35.89
N ILE A 223 13.99 15.80 -34.86
CA ILE A 223 14.33 17.23 -34.71
C ILE A 223 14.73 17.45 -33.25
N GLU A 224 15.96 17.95 -33.08
CA GLU A 224 16.46 18.57 -31.85
C GLU A 224 15.48 19.65 -31.37
N ASP A 225 15.04 19.56 -30.11
CA ASP A 225 14.86 20.77 -29.31
C ASP A 225 15.16 20.47 -27.84
N LYS A 226 16.32 20.95 -27.41
CA LYS A 226 16.72 21.04 -26.01
C LYS A 226 16.05 22.29 -25.43
N GLU A 227 15.05 22.11 -24.57
CA GLU A 227 14.69 23.15 -23.61
C GLU A 227 14.87 22.69 -22.15
N ASN A 228 15.98 23.19 -21.60
CA ASN A 228 16.13 23.77 -20.26
C ASN A 228 15.96 22.88 -19.01
N ARG A 229 17.02 22.13 -18.72
CA ARG A 229 17.58 22.10 -17.36
C ARG A 229 18.96 22.73 -17.37
N ILE A 230 19.09 23.90 -16.75
CA ILE A 230 20.39 24.53 -16.52
C ILE A 230 21.14 23.68 -15.51
N ILE A 231 22.08 22.86 -15.98
CA ILE A 231 23.04 22.18 -15.12
C ILE A 231 24.14 23.20 -14.83
N ILE A 232 24.06 23.85 -13.67
CA ILE A 232 25.07 24.80 -13.22
C ILE A 232 26.31 24.00 -12.80
N SER A 233 27.38 24.10 -13.58
CA SER A 233 28.69 23.52 -13.28
C SER A 233 29.18 23.98 -11.89
N PRO A 234 29.89 23.13 -11.13
CA PRO A 234 30.49 23.50 -9.84
C PRO A 234 31.36 24.77 -9.92
N VAL A 235 31.95 25.06 -11.09
CA VAL A 235 32.75 26.27 -11.31
C VAL A 235 31.87 27.54 -11.35
N MET A 236 30.64 27.44 -11.84
CA MET A 236 29.68 28.55 -11.80
C MET A 236 29.19 28.84 -10.38
N TRP A 237 29.08 27.84 -9.51
CA TRP A 237 28.73 28.06 -8.10
C TRP A 237 29.78 28.89 -7.36
N VAL A 238 31.05 28.69 -7.67
CA VAL A 238 32.16 29.48 -7.10
C VAL A 238 32.10 30.93 -7.60
N LEU A 239 31.77 31.16 -8.87
CA LEU A 239 31.62 32.50 -9.42
C LEU A 239 30.39 33.26 -8.86
N ILE A 240 29.27 32.55 -8.65
CA ILE A 240 28.08 33.12 -8.00
C ILE A 240 28.39 33.50 -6.55
N LEU A 241 29.13 32.66 -5.81
CA LEU A 241 29.55 32.98 -4.44
C LEU A 241 30.48 34.20 -4.39
N ILE A 242 31.43 34.32 -5.32
CA ILE A 242 32.35 35.47 -5.37
C ILE A 242 31.63 36.77 -5.72
N LEU A 243 30.60 36.72 -6.57
CA LEU A 243 29.84 37.91 -6.98
C LEU A 243 28.80 38.36 -5.94
N PHE A 244 28.25 37.44 -5.15
CA PHE A 244 27.21 37.76 -4.16
C PHE A 244 27.74 38.04 -2.75
N LEU A 245 28.94 37.56 -2.38
CA LEU A 245 29.53 37.85 -1.07
C LEU A 245 29.70 39.35 -0.78
N PRO A 246 30.19 40.19 -1.73
CA PRO A 246 30.35 41.62 -1.48
C PRO A 246 29.02 42.34 -1.28
N VAL A 247 27.95 41.90 -1.96
CA VAL A 247 26.61 42.47 -1.85
C VAL A 247 26.00 42.15 -0.47
N CYS A 248 26.19 40.93 0.03
CA CYS A 248 25.73 40.56 1.37
C CYS A 248 26.47 41.32 2.49
N ILE A 249 27.77 41.57 2.31
CA ILE A 249 28.56 42.38 3.26
C ILE A 249 28.10 43.83 3.26
N LEU A 250 27.80 44.40 2.08
CA LEU A 250 27.30 45.78 1.95
C LEU A 250 25.92 45.96 2.57
N VAL A 251 25.02 44.99 2.40
CA VAL A 251 23.69 45.00 3.03
C VAL A 251 23.82 44.89 4.55
N PHE A 252 24.70 44.04 5.09
CA PHE A 252 24.90 43.94 6.54
C PHE A 252 25.48 45.21 7.16
N SER A 253 26.33 45.95 6.44
CA SER A 253 26.87 47.23 6.91
C SER A 253 25.88 48.41 6.89
N LEU A 254 24.74 48.27 6.21
CA LEU A 254 23.67 49.28 6.19
C LEU A 254 22.63 49.09 7.31
N PHE A 255 22.67 47.96 8.01
CA PHE A 255 21.75 47.60 9.09
C PHE A 255 22.46 47.38 10.44
N SER A 256 23.75 47.74 10.54
CA SER A 256 24.56 47.75 11.77
C SER A 256 25.04 49.17 12.06
#